data_AF-A0A6A5Z576-F1
#
_entry.id   AF-A0A6A5Z576-F1
#
_cell.length_a   1.000
_cell.length_b   1.000
_cell.length_c   1.000
_cell.angle_alpha   90.00
_cell.angle_beta   90.00
_cell.angle_gamma   90.00
#
_symmetry.space_group_name_H-M   'P 1'
#
loop_
_entity.id
_entity.type
_entity.pdbx_description
1 polymer ?
#
loop_
_entity_poly.entity_id
_entity_poly.type
_entity_poly.pdbx_seq_one_letter_code
_entity_poly.pdbx_strand_id
1 'polypeptide(L)'
;MFSVLFTEPAGETANPTAYNDSFSTVKYGGRVHTQIRRFISVRCRREFCFACPVFTYGGKATLKRGVYPNEHAIAYSDGSAPTLLRGESGLKSKPICIVNLEGLPPLNQASRIYFGIHHPIQYNVKVKDLGDVHPQSIRYLRGYFNEEERRQGGTMQDIAVTNDQGDEDEDDDDDEI
;
A
#
# COMPACT_ATOMS: atom_id res chain seq x y z
N MET A 1 -7.56 3.30 11.36
CA MET A 1 -7.49 2.28 10.29
C MET A 1 -8.71 2.48 9.42
N PHE A 2 -8.55 2.49 8.11
CA PHE A 2 -9.65 2.75 7.21
C PHE A 2 -9.54 1.85 5.97
N SER A 3 -10.64 1.73 5.22
CA SER A 3 -10.62 1.16 3.88
C SER A 3 -11.03 2.17 2.83
N VAL A 4 -10.43 2.05 1.65
CA VAL A 4 -10.66 2.91 0.51
C VAL A 4 -10.91 2.06 -0.74
N LEU A 5 -11.78 2.53 -1.62
CA LEU A 5 -11.89 1.98 -2.97
C LEU A 5 -10.65 2.43 -3.76
N PHE A 6 -9.79 1.49 -4.11
CA PHE A 6 -8.50 1.76 -4.72
C PHE A 6 -8.47 1.23 -6.14
N THR A 7 -8.25 2.12 -7.10
CA THR A 7 -8.14 1.81 -8.52
C THR A 7 -6.68 1.87 -8.94
N GLU A 8 -6.20 0.81 -9.56
CA GLU A 8 -4.83 0.70 -10.07
C GLU A 8 -4.82 0.20 -11.52
N PRO A 9 -3.77 0.51 -12.30
CA PRO A 9 -3.61 -0.09 -13.63
C PRO A 9 -3.66 -1.61 -13.55
N ALA A 10 -4.45 -2.23 -14.42
CA ALA A 10 -4.47 -3.68 -14.54
C ALA A 10 -3.15 -4.14 -15.17
N GLY A 11 -2.46 -5.09 -14.53
CA GLY A 11 -1.28 -5.71 -15.12
C GLY A 11 -1.64 -6.50 -16.39
N GLU A 12 -0.69 -6.65 -17.31
CA GLU A 12 -0.90 -7.33 -18.60
C GLU A 12 -1.40 -8.78 -18.46
N THR A 13 -1.07 -9.45 -17.35
CA THR A 13 -1.48 -10.83 -17.05
C THR A 13 -2.81 -10.92 -16.28
N ALA A 14 -3.44 -9.80 -15.96
CA ALA A 14 -4.71 -9.78 -15.25
C ALA A 14 -5.83 -10.23 -16.20
N ASN A 15 -6.14 -11.53 -16.19
CA ASN A 15 -7.26 -12.09 -16.95
C ASN A 15 -8.59 -11.66 -16.33
N PRO A 16 -9.31 -10.73 -16.97
CA PRO A 16 -10.64 -10.34 -16.56
C PRO A 16 -11.58 -11.37 -17.16
N THR A 17 -12.01 -12.34 -16.37
CA THR A 17 -13.20 -13.09 -16.73
C THR A 17 -14.36 -12.11 -16.85
N ALA A 18 -15.30 -12.34 -17.77
CA ALA A 18 -16.42 -11.44 -18.07
C ALA A 18 -17.34 -11.13 -16.87
N TYR A 19 -17.10 -11.77 -15.72
CA TYR A 19 -17.86 -11.64 -14.47
C TYR A 19 -17.10 -10.85 -13.38
N ASN A 20 -15.92 -10.30 -13.67
CA ASN A 20 -15.15 -9.59 -12.66
C ASN A 20 -15.43 -8.08 -12.68
N ASP A 21 -16.44 -7.65 -11.91
CA ASP A 21 -16.83 -6.24 -11.69
C ASP A 21 -15.70 -5.34 -11.14
N SER A 22 -14.56 -5.94 -10.78
CA SER A 22 -13.36 -5.23 -10.34
C SER A 22 -12.59 -4.61 -11.51
N PHE A 23 -12.85 -4.97 -12.78
CA PHE A 23 -12.14 -4.41 -13.94
C PHE A 23 -12.98 -3.39 -14.71
N SER A 24 -12.34 -2.30 -15.14
CA SER A 24 -12.98 -1.30 -16.00
C SER A 24 -12.00 -0.80 -17.06
N THR A 25 -12.53 -0.39 -18.20
CA THR A 25 -11.77 0.36 -19.20
C THR A 25 -11.97 1.85 -18.94
N VAL A 26 -10.88 2.58 -18.81
CA VAL A 26 -10.86 4.03 -18.56
C VAL A 26 -10.38 4.78 -19.80
N LYS A 27 -10.15 6.09 -19.66
CA LYS A 27 -9.66 6.96 -20.74
C LYS A 27 -8.41 6.36 -21.40
N TYR A 28 -8.27 6.58 -22.70
CA TYR A 28 -7.18 6.07 -23.54
C TYR A 28 -7.14 4.53 -23.70
N GLY A 29 -8.25 3.85 -23.45
CA GLY A 29 -8.31 2.38 -23.54
C GLY A 29 -7.55 1.67 -22.41
N GLY A 30 -7.07 2.41 -21.41
CA GLY A 30 -6.39 1.86 -20.26
C GLY A 30 -7.31 0.94 -19.47
N ARG A 31 -6.78 -0.16 -18.95
CA ARG A 31 -7.54 -1.08 -18.10
C ARG A 31 -7.15 -0.87 -16.66
N VAL A 32 -8.13 -0.81 -15.79
CA VAL A 32 -7.91 -0.66 -14.35
C VAL A 32 -8.57 -1.79 -13.58
N HIS A 33 -7.96 -2.13 -12.46
CA HIS A 33 -8.51 -3.00 -11.43
C HIS A 33 -8.84 -2.16 -10.20
N THR A 34 -10.06 -2.30 -9.71
CA THR A 34 -10.59 -1.57 -8.55
C THR A 34 -10.92 -2.56 -7.44
N GLN A 35 -10.37 -2.31 -6.25
CA GLN A 35 -10.58 -3.17 -5.10
C GLN A 35 -10.60 -2.37 -3.79
N ILE A 36 -11.24 -2.91 -2.77
CA ILE A 36 -11.18 -2.33 -1.43
C ILE A 36 -9.82 -2.65 -0.80
N ARG A 37 -9.06 -1.62 -0.45
CA ARG A 37 -7.79 -1.73 0.27
C ARG A 37 -7.91 -1.15 1.66
N ARG A 38 -7.25 -1.77 2.64
CA ARG A 38 -7.20 -1.30 4.03
C ARG A 38 -5.86 -0.65 4.31
N PHE A 39 -5.88 0.41 5.11
CA PHE A 39 -4.71 1.21 5.45
C PHE A 39 -4.74 1.61 6.92
N ILE A 40 -3.54 1.79 7.49
CA ILE A 40 -3.35 2.40 8.80
C ILE A 40 -2.58 3.70 8.59
N SER A 41 -3.20 4.83 8.92
CA SER A 41 -2.51 6.13 8.89
C SER A 41 -1.41 6.14 9.95
N VAL A 42 -0.20 6.54 9.55
CA VAL A 42 0.99 6.55 10.42
C VAL A 42 1.57 7.95 10.60
N ARG A 43 1.26 8.89 9.69
CA ARG A 43 1.75 10.27 9.75
C ARG A 43 0.83 11.23 9.00
N CYS A 44 0.31 12.25 9.69
CA CYS A 44 -0.50 13.30 9.07
C CYS A 44 0.37 14.36 8.37
N ARG A 45 -0.17 14.95 7.31
CA ARG A 45 0.31 16.15 6.60
C ARG A 45 -0.86 17.11 6.44
N ARG A 46 -0.65 18.24 5.76
CA ARG A 46 -1.68 19.27 5.60
C ARG A 46 -2.86 18.79 4.75
N GLU A 47 -2.58 18.13 3.61
CA GLU A 47 -3.61 17.74 2.62
C GLU A 47 -3.82 16.22 2.50
N PHE A 48 -2.96 15.43 3.14
CA PHE A 48 -2.95 13.97 3.03
C PHE A 48 -2.32 13.35 4.27
N CYS A 49 -2.38 12.03 4.40
CA CYS A 49 -1.59 11.28 5.37
C CYS A 49 -0.76 10.20 4.67
N PHE A 50 0.38 9.84 5.27
CA PHE A 50 1.05 8.60 4.92
C PHE A 50 0.38 7.45 5.66
N ALA A 51 0.10 6.38 4.92
CA ALA A 51 -0.57 5.20 5.46
C ALA A 51 0.09 3.91 4.96
N CYS A 52 0.26 2.94 5.88
CA CYS A 52 0.76 1.61 5.55
C CYS A 52 -0.41 0.70 5.15
N PRO A 53 -0.30 -0.05 4.04
CA PRO A 53 -1.35 -0.97 3.61
C PRO A 53 -1.42 -2.21 4.51
N VAL A 54 -2.62 -2.79 4.59
CA VAL A 54 -2.88 -4.06 5.25
C VAL A 54 -3.40 -5.07 4.24
N PHE A 55 -2.67 -6.15 4.05
CA PHE A 55 -2.98 -7.21 3.09
C PHE A 55 -3.27 -8.53 3.77
N THR A 56 -4.13 -9.34 3.16
CA THR A 56 -4.28 -10.76 3.51
C THR A 56 -3.57 -11.68 2.52
N TYR A 57 -3.08 -11.13 1.40
CA TYR A 57 -2.48 -11.88 0.28
C TYR A 57 -3.36 -13.04 -0.21
N GLY A 58 -4.66 -12.80 -0.34
CA GLY A 58 -5.63 -13.85 -0.68
C GLY A 58 -5.81 -14.90 0.42
N GLY A 59 -5.71 -14.47 1.69
CA GLY A 59 -5.79 -15.35 2.87
C GLY A 59 -4.51 -16.11 3.19
N LYS A 60 -3.40 -15.83 2.49
CA LYS A 60 -2.13 -16.57 2.65
C LYS A 60 -1.14 -15.87 3.58
N ALA A 61 -1.43 -14.65 4.04
CA ALA A 61 -0.50 -13.87 4.86
C ALA A 61 0.90 -13.81 4.21
N THR A 62 1.99 -13.97 4.97
CA THR A 62 3.35 -13.96 4.40
C THR A 62 3.76 -15.30 3.74
N LEU A 63 2.86 -16.29 3.64
CA LEU A 63 3.12 -17.53 2.86
C LEU A 63 2.97 -17.32 1.35
N LYS A 64 2.44 -16.18 0.91
CA LYS A 64 2.36 -15.83 -0.50
C LYS A 64 3.78 -15.68 -1.06
N ARG A 65 4.09 -16.41 -2.14
CA ARG A 65 5.37 -16.30 -2.86
C ARG A 65 5.66 -14.84 -3.22
N GLY A 66 6.87 -14.39 -2.89
CA GLY A 66 7.34 -13.02 -3.14
C GLY A 66 7.05 -12.03 -2.02
N VAL A 67 6.39 -12.44 -0.93
CA VAL A 67 6.21 -11.61 0.27
C VAL A 67 7.37 -11.84 1.23
N TYR A 68 7.96 -10.75 1.72
CA TYR A 68 9.09 -10.77 2.66
C TYR A 68 8.59 -10.62 4.11
N PRO A 69 8.60 -11.68 4.94
CA PRO A 69 7.97 -11.63 6.27
C PRO A 69 8.59 -10.62 7.24
N ASN A 70 9.86 -10.26 7.05
CA ASN A 70 10.58 -9.27 7.86
C ASN A 70 10.06 -7.83 7.69
N GLU A 71 9.39 -7.53 6.58
CA GLU A 71 8.81 -6.20 6.31
C GLU A 71 7.36 -6.07 6.83
N HIS A 72 6.89 -7.08 7.57
CA HIS A 72 5.49 -7.21 7.96
C HIS A 72 5.29 -7.33 9.47
N ALA A 73 4.10 -6.93 9.93
CA ALA A 73 3.56 -7.27 11.25
C ALA A 73 2.15 -7.83 11.14
N ILE A 74 1.75 -8.65 12.11
CA ILE A 74 0.36 -9.09 12.26
C ILE A 74 -0.50 -7.87 12.65
N ALA A 75 -1.57 -7.60 11.89
CA ALA A 75 -2.67 -6.78 12.36
C ALA A 75 -3.77 -7.70 12.90
N TYR A 76 -4.24 -7.44 14.11
CA TYR A 76 -5.30 -8.24 14.74
C TYR A 76 -6.29 -7.33 15.47
N SER A 77 -7.53 -7.79 15.61
CA SER A 77 -8.57 -7.05 16.33
C SER A 77 -8.43 -7.20 17.84
N ASP A 78 -8.73 -6.14 18.57
CA ASP A 78 -8.84 -6.19 20.03
C ASP A 78 -9.84 -7.27 20.47
N GLY A 79 -9.53 -7.94 21.58
CA GLY A 79 -10.26 -9.13 22.04
C GLY A 79 -9.95 -10.43 21.27
N SER A 80 -9.10 -10.41 20.23
CA SER A 80 -8.59 -11.62 19.57
C SER A 80 -7.09 -11.83 19.82
N ALA A 81 -6.60 -13.06 19.66
CA ALA A 81 -5.19 -13.38 19.81
C ALA A 81 -4.44 -13.21 18.47
N PRO A 82 -3.30 -12.50 18.43
CA PRO A 82 -2.49 -12.44 17.23
C PRO A 82 -1.86 -13.82 16.97
N THR A 83 -2.14 -14.38 15.80
CA THR A 83 -1.68 -15.73 15.44
C THR A 83 -1.10 -15.78 14.04
N LEU A 84 -0.03 -16.57 13.91
CA LEU A 84 0.53 -16.96 12.63
C LEU A 84 -0.34 -18.03 11.98
N LEU A 85 -0.38 -18.05 10.65
CA LEU A 85 -0.92 -19.19 9.92
C LEU A 85 0.01 -20.39 10.05
N ARG A 86 -0.54 -21.60 9.86
CA ARG A 86 0.26 -22.83 9.89
C ARG A 86 1.38 -22.76 8.84
N GLY A 87 2.63 -22.84 9.29
CA GLY A 87 3.83 -22.77 8.44
C GLY A 87 4.35 -21.35 8.20
N GLU A 88 3.62 -20.31 8.62
CA GLU A 88 4.09 -18.93 8.53
C GLU A 88 5.21 -18.69 9.56
N SER A 89 6.27 -18.02 9.14
CA SER A 89 7.43 -17.75 9.99
C SER A 89 8.20 -16.52 9.48
N GLY A 90 9.22 -16.08 10.21
CA GLY A 90 10.12 -14.99 9.80
C GLY A 90 9.64 -13.57 10.11
N LEU A 91 8.42 -13.41 10.64
CA LEU A 91 7.97 -12.11 11.16
C LEU A 91 8.75 -11.77 12.43
N LYS A 92 9.47 -10.64 12.40
CA LYS A 92 10.25 -10.13 13.55
C LYS A 92 9.52 -9.03 14.32
N SER A 93 8.56 -8.39 13.67
CA SER A 93 7.77 -7.29 14.22
C SER A 93 6.72 -7.81 15.20
N LYS A 94 6.50 -7.07 16.28
CA LYS A 94 5.42 -7.36 17.23
C LYS A 94 4.06 -7.10 16.57
N PRO A 95 3.03 -7.88 16.91
CA PRO A 95 1.67 -7.64 16.42
C PRO A 95 1.14 -6.25 16.81
N ILE A 96 0.32 -5.68 15.94
CA ILE A 96 -0.35 -4.39 16.12
C ILE A 96 -1.84 -4.66 16.33
N CYS A 97 -2.33 -4.29 17.51
CA CYS A 97 -3.74 -4.42 17.88
C CYS A 97 -4.55 -3.26 17.29
N ILE A 98 -5.69 -3.58 16.72
CA ILE A 98 -6.67 -2.64 16.17
C ILE A 98 -7.94 -2.74 17.00
N VAL A 99 -8.33 -1.64 17.63
CA VAL A 99 -9.63 -1.46 18.27
C VAL A 99 -10.64 -1.16 17.18
N ASN A 100 -11.39 -2.17 16.75
CA ASN A 100 -12.41 -2.02 15.71
C ASN A 100 -13.56 -1.12 16.19
N LEU A 101 -14.19 -0.41 15.26
CA LEU A 101 -15.49 0.24 15.55
C LEU A 101 -16.55 -0.81 15.87
N GLU A 102 -17.50 -0.43 16.73
CA GLU A 102 -18.63 -1.28 17.11
C GLU A 102 -19.41 -1.77 15.88
N GLY A 103 -19.82 -3.04 15.91
CA GLY A 103 -20.57 -3.67 14.82
C GLY A 103 -19.74 -4.09 13.60
N LEU A 104 -18.44 -3.78 13.56
CA LEU A 104 -17.56 -4.29 12.50
C LEU A 104 -17.02 -5.69 12.85
N PRO A 105 -16.91 -6.59 11.85
CA PRO A 105 -16.33 -7.90 12.08
C PRO A 105 -14.82 -7.77 12.43
N PRO A 106 -14.26 -8.74 13.17
CA PRO A 106 -12.83 -8.83 13.40
C PRO A 106 -12.02 -8.88 12.10
N LEU A 107 -10.76 -8.48 12.18
CA LEU A 107 -9.82 -8.63 11.09
C LEU A 107 -9.59 -10.11 10.77
N ASN A 108 -9.38 -10.40 9.48
CA ASN A 108 -9.00 -11.74 9.05
C ASN A 108 -7.64 -12.12 9.68
N GLN A 109 -7.50 -13.36 10.15
CA GLN A 109 -6.26 -13.86 10.77
C GLN A 109 -5.01 -13.65 9.91
N ALA A 110 -5.16 -13.68 8.58
CA ALA A 110 -4.08 -13.46 7.62
C ALA A 110 -3.70 -11.99 7.42
N SER A 111 -4.29 -11.03 8.14
CA SER A 111 -4.04 -9.60 7.95
C SER A 111 -2.62 -9.23 8.38
N ARG A 112 -1.84 -8.67 7.44
CA ARG A 112 -0.45 -8.23 7.63
C ARG A 112 -0.32 -6.77 7.24
N ILE A 113 0.21 -5.97 8.14
CA ILE A 113 0.66 -4.61 7.83
C ILE A 113 1.94 -4.74 7.04
N TYR A 114 2.03 -4.09 5.90
CA TYR A 114 3.24 -4.03 5.11
C TYR A 114 3.92 -2.67 5.31
N PHE A 115 5.14 -2.67 5.86
CA PHE A 115 5.89 -1.43 6.13
C PHE A 115 6.84 -1.04 5.00
N GLY A 116 7.19 -1.97 4.10
CA GLY A 116 8.08 -1.72 2.97
C GLY A 116 7.49 -0.78 1.90
N ILE A 117 6.21 -0.42 2.01
CA ILE A 117 5.62 0.65 1.20
C ILE A 117 4.64 1.46 2.05
N HIS A 118 4.62 2.77 1.82
CA HIS A 118 3.62 3.67 2.38
C HIS A 118 2.97 4.47 1.26
N HIS A 119 1.70 4.81 1.44
CA HIS A 119 0.93 5.54 0.45
C HIS A 119 0.53 6.91 0.99
N PRO A 120 0.74 8.00 0.23
CA PRO A 120 0.05 9.25 0.50
C PRO A 120 -1.44 9.10 0.14
N ILE A 121 -2.32 9.27 1.12
CA ILE A 121 -3.78 9.22 0.95
C ILE A 121 -4.34 10.60 1.23
N GLN A 122 -4.91 11.23 0.20
CA GLN A 122 -5.54 12.55 0.29
C GLN A 122 -6.81 12.51 1.14
N TYR A 123 -7.08 13.59 1.86
CA TYR A 123 -8.22 13.66 2.80
C TYR A 123 -9.59 13.78 2.11
N ASN A 124 -9.63 14.14 0.82
CA ASN A 124 -10.85 14.23 0.02
C ASN A 124 -11.34 12.88 -0.54
N VAL A 125 -10.60 11.78 -0.30
CA VAL A 125 -10.98 10.45 -0.75
C VAL A 125 -12.03 9.85 0.19
N LYS A 126 -13.08 9.24 -0.37
CA LYS A 126 -14.09 8.54 0.43
C LYS A 126 -13.48 7.30 1.06
N VAL A 127 -13.56 7.22 2.38
CA VAL A 127 -13.10 6.07 3.15
C VAL A 127 -14.22 5.52 4.03
N LYS A 128 -14.12 4.24 4.35
CA LYS A 128 -14.86 3.63 5.45
C LYS A 128 -13.93 3.52 6.63
N ASP A 129 -14.28 4.15 7.74
CA ASP A 129 -13.56 3.99 9.00
C ASP A 129 -13.74 2.56 9.54
N LEU A 130 -12.64 1.99 10.05
CA LEU A 130 -12.58 0.64 10.60
C LEU A 130 -12.18 0.60 12.07
N GLY A 131 -11.77 1.75 12.66
CA GLY A 131 -11.34 1.85 14.06
C GLY A 131 -9.86 2.22 14.19
N ASP A 132 -9.29 2.12 15.40
CA ASP A 132 -8.01 2.74 15.73
C ASP A 132 -6.94 1.74 16.19
N VAL A 133 -5.68 2.15 16.10
CA VAL A 133 -4.58 1.35 16.65
C VAL A 133 -4.62 1.46 18.16
N HIS A 134 -4.61 0.32 18.87
CA HIS A 134 -4.61 0.31 20.32
C HIS A 134 -3.42 1.14 20.86
N PRO A 135 -3.60 1.99 21.89
CA PRO A 135 -2.55 2.92 22.35
C PRO A 135 -1.19 2.26 22.64
N GLN A 136 -1.20 1.05 23.19
CA GLN A 136 0.02 0.30 23.48
C GLN A 136 0.77 -0.14 22.20
N SER A 137 0.07 -0.34 21.09
CA SER A 137 0.66 -0.73 19.81
C SER A 137 1.19 0.44 18.98
N ILE A 138 0.77 1.69 19.28
CA ILE A 138 1.17 2.89 18.51
C ILE A 138 2.70 3.04 18.43
N ARG A 139 3.41 2.81 19.55
CA ARG A 139 4.88 2.93 19.58
C ARG A 139 5.57 1.94 18.63
N TYR A 140 5.03 0.72 18.51
CA TYR A 140 5.58 -0.31 17.64
C TYR A 140 5.30 0.03 16.18
N LEU A 141 4.05 0.39 15.86
CA LEU A 141 3.66 0.81 14.51
C LEU A 141 4.54 1.95 13.99
N ARG A 142 4.69 3.03 14.78
CA ARG A 142 5.53 4.17 14.42
C ARG A 142 7.01 3.79 14.33
N GLY A 143 7.49 2.91 15.23
CA GLY A 143 8.85 2.38 15.20
C GLY A 143 9.16 1.68 13.89
N TYR A 144 8.33 0.69 13.50
CA TYR A 144 8.51 -0.08 12.27
C TYR A 144 8.42 0.79 11.02
N PHE A 145 7.44 1.70 10.96
CA PHE A 145 7.34 2.65 9.85
C PHE A 145 8.60 3.52 9.72
N ASN A 146 9.09 4.11 10.82
CA ASN A 146 10.28 4.94 10.79
C ASN A 146 11.56 4.14 10.48
N GLU A 147 11.63 2.85 10.84
CA GLU A 147 12.76 1.98 10.48
C GLU A 147 12.80 1.71 8.98
N GLU A 148 11.67 1.37 8.36
CA GLU A 148 11.60 1.15 6.91
C GLU A 148 11.87 2.44 6.12
N GLU A 149 11.34 3.57 6.55
CA GLU A 149 11.64 4.89 5.97
C GLU A 149 13.15 5.18 5.95
N ARG A 150 13.88 4.83 7.02
CA ARG A 150 15.34 5.01 7.07
C ARG A 150 16.08 4.04 6.17
N ARG A 151 15.60 2.80 6.02
CA ARG A 151 16.17 1.82 5.09
C ARG A 151 16.04 2.30 3.64
N GLN A 152 14.88 2.85 3.29
CA GLN A 152 14.60 3.37 1.95
C GLN A 152 15.28 4.71 1.67
N GLY A 153 15.36 5.60 2.67
CA GLY A 153 16.09 6.87 2.56
C GLY A 153 17.62 6.72 2.46
N GLY A 154 18.15 5.51 2.70
CA GLY A 154 19.56 5.16 2.46
C GLY A 154 19.86 4.72 1.03
N THR A 155 18.84 4.41 0.23
CA THR A 155 18.96 4.27 -1.22
C THR A 155 18.70 5.63 -1.86
N MET A 156 19.78 6.32 -2.23
CA MET A 156 19.74 7.34 -3.26
C MET A 156 19.01 6.73 -4.46
N GLN A 157 17.76 7.13 -4.72
CA GLN A 157 17.22 7.00 -6.07
C GLN A 157 18.11 7.87 -6.94
N ASP A 158 18.82 7.23 -7.86
CA ASP A 158 19.71 7.86 -8.83
C ASP A 158 19.02 9.08 -9.46
N ILE A 159 19.49 10.26 -9.05
CA ILE A 159 19.33 11.52 -9.78
C ILE A 159 20.24 11.39 -11.01
N ALA A 160 19.81 10.56 -11.96
CA ALA A 160 20.43 10.41 -13.27
C ALA A 160 19.35 10.22 -14.33
N VAL A 161 18.28 11.03 -14.24
CA VAL A 161 17.37 11.24 -15.37
C VAL A 161 17.02 12.73 -15.38
N THR A 162 17.99 13.58 -15.72
CA THR A 162 17.83 14.96 -16.24
C THR A 162 19.20 15.63 -16.28
N ASN A 163 19.94 15.37 -17.36
CA ASN A 163 20.99 16.19 -17.97
C ASN A 163 21.56 15.29 -19.08
N ASP A 164 21.76 15.67 -20.32
CA ASP A 164 21.55 16.90 -21.07
C ASP A 164 21.97 16.53 -22.50
N GLN A 165 21.17 16.90 -23.49
CA GLN A 165 21.57 17.29 -24.85
C GLN A 165 20.29 17.54 -25.63
N GLY A 166 19.80 18.76 -25.47
CA GLY A 166 19.25 19.50 -26.60
C GLY A 166 20.36 19.92 -27.55
N ASP A 167 19.92 20.48 -28.68
CA ASP A 167 20.65 20.88 -29.90
C ASP A 167 20.78 19.69 -30.87
N GLU A 168 20.17 19.70 -32.07
CA GLU A 168 20.09 20.77 -33.06
C GLU A 168 18.70 20.80 -33.75
N ASP A 169 18.01 21.94 -33.68
CA ASP A 169 17.02 22.34 -34.69
C ASP A 169 17.83 22.93 -35.86
N GLU A 170 17.92 22.24 -36.99
CA GLU A 170 18.42 22.82 -38.25
C GLU A 170 17.28 23.63 -38.88
N ASP A 171 17.43 24.95 -38.85
CA ASP A 171 16.65 25.92 -39.61
C ASP A 171 16.95 25.75 -41.12
N ASP A 172 16.08 25.07 -41.86
CA ASP A 172 16.04 25.12 -43.33
C ASP A 172 15.04 26.23 -43.76
N ASP A 173 15.49 27.48 -43.70
CA ASP A 173 14.93 28.61 -44.45
C ASP A 173 15.99 29.09 -45.44
N ASP A 174 16.01 28.51 -46.64
CA ASP A 174 16.67 29.08 -47.82
C ASP A 174 15.61 29.34 -48.91
N ASP A 175 15.03 30.54 -48.85
CA ASP A 175 14.33 31.20 -49.96
C ASP A 175 15.36 32.01 -50.79
N GLU A 176 15.61 31.62 -52.05
CA GLU A 176 16.00 32.44 -53.21
C GLU A 176 16.28 31.48 -54.39
N ILE A 177 15.66 31.51 -55.59
CA ILE A 177 15.10 32.54 -56.49
C ILE A 177 13.93 31.94 -57.29
#